data_AF-A0A2E6SED4-F1
#
_entry.id   AF-A0A2E6SED4-F1
#
_cell.length_a   1.000
_cell.length_b   1.000
_cell.length_c   1.000
_cell.angle_alpha   90.00
_cell.angle_beta   90.00
_cell.angle_gamma   90.00
#
_symmetry.space_group_name_H-M   'P 1'
#
loop_
_entity.id
_entity.type
_entity.pdbx_description
1 polymer ?
#
loop_
_entity_poly.entity_id
_entity_poly.type
_entity_poly.pdbx_seq_one_letter_code
_entity_poly.pdbx_strand_id
1 'polypeptide(L)'
;MHVKNVISKLSLLRGLLLLSLFGMPGILQFDKTGVTKNFGLFNLQSFSRMVIYIIIGIIVILFIAGIEKFKFKNEFFKQINTPLSYYFLALFISIPVLSNAEFLLSGYFVMEWVIFFLLFYLYTKEKGAYTLPDMFQDIILLIWLKIISLFIILPFFPSLGLFVDRLHGVVRIGGYFIGPNVLATLAAMLASYYYFYFKGASIKKYGLFIFAVIILLGTNSRGALLSFFLAFSFSLIWSRKGLNHLVLLYFAAFILAFLFTYIDYFLRGMGITNILTLSERIPLWSKYFLEFGNSPIIGFGFIAGVKKLGIIIPKIHWVAPHAHNDFVQAIMSGGLVMVAMTIGIYVSLYQKCFNPRLSDDTRLLMKNWFIQLFGYAMLTPIINWKLFAISGIFWILFITLKNEIYHEDPVRS
;
A
#
# COMPACT_ATOMS: atom_id res chain seq x y z
N MET A 1 -12.06 -44.34 2.17
CA MET A 1 -12.90 -43.26 1.60
C MET A 1 -11.98 -42.09 1.27
N HIS A 2 -11.48 -41.99 0.04
CA HIS A 2 -10.64 -40.86 -0.37
C HIS A 2 -11.53 -39.63 -0.53
N VAL A 3 -11.56 -38.75 0.47
CA VAL A 3 -12.10 -37.41 0.30
C VAL A 3 -11.26 -36.75 -0.80
N LYS A 4 -11.82 -36.61 -2.01
CA LYS A 4 -11.22 -35.78 -3.05
C LYS A 4 -11.15 -34.38 -2.46
N ASN A 5 -9.95 -33.92 -2.07
CA ASN A 5 -9.73 -32.53 -1.71
C ASN A 5 -10.08 -31.68 -2.94
N VAL A 6 -11.29 -31.11 -2.94
CA VAL A 6 -11.86 -30.38 -4.09
C VAL A 6 -11.12 -29.06 -4.31
N ILE A 7 -10.45 -28.53 -3.29
CA ILE A 7 -9.67 -27.30 -3.38
C ILE A 7 -8.22 -27.66 -3.71
N SER A 8 -7.74 -27.21 -4.87
CA SER A 8 -6.32 -27.34 -5.20
C SER A 8 -5.48 -26.53 -4.20
N LYS A 9 -4.36 -27.12 -3.78
CA LYS A 9 -3.41 -26.48 -2.85
C LYS A 9 -3.00 -25.07 -3.31
N LEU A 10 -2.78 -24.91 -4.61
CA LEU A 10 -2.46 -23.62 -5.23
C LEU A 10 -3.56 -22.57 -5.00
N SER A 11 -4.83 -22.94 -5.19
CA SER A 11 -5.96 -22.03 -4.97
C SER A 11 -6.09 -21.63 -3.50
N LEU A 12 -5.84 -22.56 -2.57
CA LEU A 12 -5.83 -22.26 -1.14
C LEU A 12 -4.70 -21.29 -0.77
N LEU A 13 -3.46 -21.52 -1.23
CA LEU A 13 -2.33 -20.62 -0.98
C LEU A 13 -2.56 -19.22 -1.57
N ARG A 14 -3.09 -19.15 -2.80
CA ARG A 14 -3.49 -17.88 -3.43
C ARG A 14 -4.56 -17.16 -2.60
N GLY A 15 -5.58 -17.88 -2.16
CA GLY A 15 -6.65 -17.35 -1.32
C GLY A 15 -6.14 -16.79 0.00
N LEU A 16 -5.26 -17.52 0.70
CA LEU A 16 -4.64 -17.08 1.95
C LEU A 16 -3.74 -15.85 1.75
N LEU A 17 -2.97 -15.82 0.67
CA LEU A 17 -2.15 -14.66 0.31
C LEU A 17 -3.03 -13.42 0.11
N LEU A 18 -4.08 -13.52 -0.72
CA LEU A 18 -4.99 -12.40 -0.97
C LEU A 18 -5.75 -11.99 0.29
N LEU A 19 -6.15 -12.94 1.14
CA LEU A 19 -6.82 -12.68 2.41
C LEU A 19 -5.92 -11.92 3.39
N SER A 20 -4.64 -12.29 3.48
CA SER A 20 -3.66 -11.59 4.32
C SER A 20 -3.51 -10.12 3.92
N LEU A 21 -3.48 -9.83 2.60
CA LEU A 21 -3.41 -8.48 2.07
C LEU A 21 -4.73 -7.71 2.18
N PHE A 22 -5.85 -8.43 2.17
CA PHE A 22 -7.14 -7.82 2.37
C PHE A 22 -7.28 -7.27 3.80
N GLY A 23 -6.63 -7.86 4.79
CA GLY A 23 -6.66 -7.39 6.17
C GLY A 23 -7.95 -7.74 6.92
N MET A 24 -8.65 -8.81 6.54
CA MET A 24 -9.76 -9.37 7.34
C MET A 24 -9.23 -10.04 8.62
N PRO A 25 -9.98 -9.99 9.74
CA PRO A 25 -11.36 -9.54 9.90
C PRO A 25 -11.45 -8.05 10.28
N GLY A 26 -10.36 -7.30 10.13
CA GLY A 26 -10.30 -5.86 10.42
C GLY A 26 -11.07 -5.05 9.39
N ILE A 27 -12.41 -5.14 9.39
CA ILE A 27 -13.30 -4.22 8.67
C ILE A 27 -12.98 -2.79 9.11
N LEU A 28 -12.58 -2.60 10.36
CA LEU A 28 -12.03 -1.34 10.86
C LEU A 28 -10.50 -1.37 10.80
N GLN A 29 -9.89 -0.27 10.35
CA GLN A 29 -8.45 -0.10 10.41
C GLN A 29 -7.98 -0.04 11.87
N PHE A 30 -6.99 -0.88 12.21
CA PHE A 30 -6.40 -0.96 13.54
C PHE A 30 -5.88 0.43 13.99
N ASP A 31 -6.38 0.92 15.13
CA ASP A 31 -5.94 2.15 15.82
C ASP A 31 -6.32 3.49 15.13
N LYS A 32 -7.29 3.50 14.19
CA LYS A 32 -7.79 4.77 13.62
C LYS A 32 -8.81 5.50 14.50
N THR A 33 -9.51 4.77 15.36
CA THR A 33 -10.62 5.27 16.18
C THR A 33 -10.19 5.68 17.60
N GLY A 34 -8.89 5.56 17.93
CA GLY A 34 -8.42 5.72 19.32
C GLY A 34 -8.88 4.61 20.27
N VAL A 35 -9.53 3.56 19.76
CA VAL A 35 -10.03 2.42 20.57
C VAL A 35 -8.89 1.76 21.35
N THR A 36 -7.70 1.65 20.77
CA THR A 36 -6.52 1.10 21.46
C THR A 36 -6.05 1.98 22.63
N LYS A 37 -6.31 3.30 22.57
CA LYS A 37 -6.04 4.25 23.66
C LYS A 37 -7.09 4.11 24.78
N ASN A 38 -8.35 3.92 24.41
CA ASN A 38 -9.46 3.88 25.38
C ASN A 38 -9.69 2.50 26.01
N PHE A 39 -9.44 1.43 25.26
CA PHE A 39 -9.76 0.04 25.65
C PHE A 39 -8.50 -0.86 25.71
N GLY A 40 -7.31 -0.28 25.54
CA GLY A 40 -6.05 -1.00 25.56
C GLY A 40 -5.76 -1.85 24.31
N LEU A 41 -4.63 -2.54 24.35
CA LEU A 41 -4.07 -3.33 23.24
C LEU A 41 -4.97 -4.52 22.84
N PHE A 42 -5.65 -5.13 23.80
CA PHE A 42 -6.43 -6.37 23.63
C PHE A 42 -7.93 -6.11 23.45
N ASN A 43 -8.30 -5.06 22.72
CA ASN A 43 -9.70 -4.88 22.32
C ASN A 43 -10.13 -5.96 21.31
N LEU A 44 -11.44 -6.22 21.21
CA LEU A 44 -12.02 -7.29 20.39
C LEU A 44 -11.58 -7.25 18.90
N GLN A 45 -11.41 -6.05 18.35
CA GLN A 45 -10.93 -5.85 16.97
C GLN A 45 -9.45 -6.27 16.82
N SER A 46 -8.62 -5.89 17.79
CA SER A 46 -7.19 -6.24 17.82
C SER A 46 -7.02 -7.74 18.01
N PHE A 47 -7.77 -8.31 18.94
CA PHE A 47 -7.79 -9.74 19.22
C PHE A 47 -8.24 -10.57 18.03
N SER A 48 -9.35 -10.22 17.36
CA SER A 48 -9.83 -10.96 16.20
C SER A 48 -8.82 -10.96 15.05
N ARG A 49 -8.12 -9.84 14.81
CA ARG A 49 -7.02 -9.78 13.83
C ARG A 49 -5.85 -10.70 14.23
N MET A 50 -5.43 -10.64 15.49
CA MET A 50 -4.37 -11.52 16.01
C MET A 50 -4.73 -13.00 15.84
N VAL A 51 -5.95 -13.39 16.21
CA VAL A 51 -6.45 -14.77 16.07
C VAL A 51 -6.42 -15.23 14.61
N ILE A 52 -6.87 -14.40 13.66
CA ILE A 52 -6.82 -14.79 12.24
C ILE A 52 -5.38 -14.96 11.75
N TYR A 53 -4.45 -14.07 12.11
CA TYR A 53 -3.05 -14.25 11.71
C TYR A 53 -2.41 -15.47 12.37
N ILE A 54 -2.78 -15.80 13.60
CA ILE A 54 -2.37 -17.06 14.26
C ILE A 54 -2.91 -18.25 13.49
N ILE A 55 -4.19 -18.26 13.11
CA ILE A 55 -4.79 -19.34 12.31
C ILE A 55 -4.08 -19.48 10.96
N ILE A 56 -3.86 -18.37 10.25
CA ILE A 56 -3.11 -18.37 8.99
C ILE A 56 -1.69 -18.92 9.21
N GLY A 57 -1.02 -18.49 10.28
CA GLY A 57 0.31 -18.97 10.66
C GLY A 57 0.35 -20.47 10.93
N ILE A 58 -0.64 -21.00 11.67
CA ILE A 58 -0.79 -22.45 11.91
C ILE A 58 -0.98 -23.19 10.58
N ILE A 59 -1.84 -22.68 9.70
CA ILE A 59 -2.06 -23.28 8.37
C ILE A 59 -0.74 -23.29 7.57
N VAL A 60 0.01 -22.19 7.57
CA VAL A 60 1.33 -22.10 6.93
C VAL A 60 2.30 -23.13 7.49
N ILE A 61 2.37 -23.28 8.82
CA ILE A 61 3.22 -24.27 9.48
C ILE A 61 2.81 -25.69 9.10
N LEU A 62 1.52 -25.99 9.10
CA LEU A 62 0.99 -27.30 8.68
C LEU A 62 1.33 -27.60 7.22
N PHE A 63 1.28 -26.59 6.34
CA PHE A 63 1.75 -26.74 4.96
C PHE A 63 3.25 -27.05 4.91
N ILE A 64 4.06 -26.31 5.66
CA ILE A 64 5.51 -26.53 5.70
C ILE A 64 5.83 -27.92 6.21
N ALA A 65 5.20 -28.37 7.30
CA ALA A 65 5.42 -29.67 7.94
C ALA A 65 4.89 -30.83 7.09
N GLY A 66 3.70 -30.70 6.51
CA GLY A 66 3.08 -31.73 5.67
C GLY A 66 3.76 -31.89 4.30
N ILE A 67 4.55 -30.90 3.87
CA ILE A 67 5.43 -31.02 2.72
C ILE A 67 6.77 -31.56 3.25
N GLU A 68 6.85 -32.87 3.47
CA GLU A 68 7.99 -33.61 4.09
C GLU A 68 9.38 -33.39 3.46
N LYS A 69 9.52 -32.50 2.48
CA LYS A 69 10.79 -32.18 1.80
C LYS A 69 10.89 -30.69 1.46
N PHE A 70 10.63 -29.79 2.41
CA PHE A 70 11.04 -28.39 2.25
C PHE A 70 12.56 -28.23 2.33
N LYS A 71 13.26 -28.63 1.27
CA LYS A 71 14.57 -28.04 0.98
C LYS A 71 14.28 -26.61 0.52
N PHE A 72 14.48 -25.66 1.43
CA PHE A 72 14.43 -24.24 1.07
C PHE A 72 15.51 -24.00 0.02
N LYS A 73 15.09 -23.74 -1.23
CA LYS A 73 16.03 -23.35 -2.28
C LYS A 73 16.56 -21.97 -1.90
N ASN A 74 17.88 -21.87 -1.75
CA ASN A 74 18.53 -20.66 -1.26
C ASN A 74 18.26 -19.44 -2.17
N GLU A 75 17.95 -19.67 -3.45
CA GLU A 75 17.71 -18.64 -4.46
C GLU A 75 16.48 -17.75 -4.18
N PHE A 76 15.36 -18.34 -3.76
CA PHE A 76 14.16 -17.53 -3.47
C PHE A 76 14.34 -16.72 -2.18
N PHE A 77 15.05 -17.26 -1.18
CA PHE A 77 15.39 -16.50 0.02
C PHE A 77 16.18 -15.23 -0.30
N LYS A 78 17.09 -15.27 -1.29
CA LYS A 78 17.80 -14.06 -1.75
C LYS A 78 16.84 -12.95 -2.22
N GLN A 79 15.64 -13.30 -2.67
CA GLN A 79 14.67 -12.36 -3.21
C GLN A 79 13.83 -11.71 -2.10
N ILE A 80 13.39 -12.49 -1.11
CA ILE A 80 12.64 -12.00 0.07
C ILE A 80 13.53 -11.47 1.20
N ASN A 81 14.84 -11.72 1.16
CA ASN A 81 15.78 -11.27 2.20
C ASN A 81 15.79 -9.75 2.33
N THR A 82 15.66 -9.00 1.24
CA THR A 82 15.62 -7.53 1.30
C THR A 82 14.44 -7.03 2.14
N PRO A 83 13.17 -7.40 1.86
CA PRO A 83 12.06 -7.04 2.73
C PRO A 83 12.22 -7.54 4.17
N LEU A 84 12.63 -8.80 4.37
CA LEU A 84 12.77 -9.36 5.72
C LEU A 84 13.85 -8.62 6.53
N SER A 85 15.03 -8.41 5.95
CA SER A 85 16.11 -7.66 6.60
C SER A 85 15.72 -6.23 6.94
N TYR A 86 14.93 -5.56 6.10
CA TYR A 86 14.38 -4.24 6.42
C TYR A 86 13.52 -4.29 7.69
N TYR A 87 12.56 -5.22 7.78
CA TYR A 87 11.67 -5.31 8.94
C TYR A 87 12.37 -5.81 10.21
N PHE A 88 13.31 -6.75 10.09
CA PHE A 88 14.11 -7.21 11.22
C PHE A 88 15.05 -6.11 11.73
N LEU A 89 15.72 -5.39 10.83
CA LEU A 89 16.57 -4.27 11.23
C LEU A 89 15.73 -3.17 11.87
N ALA A 90 14.58 -2.84 11.31
CA ALA A 90 13.66 -1.86 11.88
C ALA A 90 13.27 -2.25 13.31
N LEU A 91 12.90 -3.51 13.54
CA LEU A 91 12.60 -4.01 14.89
C LEU A 91 13.82 -3.91 15.80
N PHE A 92 14.98 -4.40 15.35
CA PHE A 92 16.21 -4.47 16.13
C PHE A 92 16.68 -3.08 16.59
N ILE A 93 16.74 -2.11 15.66
CA ILE A 93 17.07 -0.70 15.96
C ILE A 93 16.10 -0.11 16.99
N SER A 94 14.85 -0.59 17.00
CA SER A 94 13.80 -0.07 17.87
C SER A 94 13.77 -0.68 19.27
N ILE A 95 14.38 -1.85 19.50
CA ILE A 95 14.34 -2.57 20.79
C ILE A 95 14.71 -1.67 21.97
N PRO A 96 15.79 -0.86 21.92
CA PRO A 96 16.20 -0.04 23.06
C PRO A 96 15.21 1.08 23.44
N VAL A 97 14.28 1.43 22.54
CA VAL A 97 13.43 2.62 22.65
C VAL A 97 11.96 2.27 22.90
N LEU A 98 11.56 1.02 22.67
CA LEU A 98 10.17 0.57 22.81
C LEU A 98 9.82 0.24 24.26
N SER A 99 8.64 0.68 24.71
CA SER A 99 8.05 0.17 25.96
C SER A 99 7.54 -1.26 25.81
N ASN A 100 7.29 -1.98 26.91
CA ASN A 100 6.82 -3.38 26.89
C ASN A 100 5.59 -3.62 25.99
N ALA A 101 4.58 -2.74 26.08
CA ALA A 101 3.37 -2.86 25.26
C ALA A 101 3.64 -2.58 23.77
N GLU A 102 4.53 -1.63 23.48
CA GLU A 102 4.94 -1.31 22.10
C GLU A 102 5.83 -2.38 21.50
N PHE A 103 6.64 -3.05 22.33
CA PHE A 103 7.46 -4.19 21.94
C PHE A 103 6.59 -5.37 21.49
N LEU A 104 5.58 -5.76 22.28
CA LEU A 104 4.64 -6.81 21.90
C LEU A 104 3.90 -6.49 20.59
N LEU A 105 3.47 -5.24 20.43
CA LEU A 105 2.79 -4.80 19.21
C LEU A 105 3.73 -4.81 17.99
N SER A 106 4.99 -4.41 18.16
CA SER A 106 6.00 -4.44 17.12
C SER A 106 6.32 -5.88 16.70
N GLY A 107 6.47 -6.79 17.67
CA GLY A 107 6.66 -8.22 17.43
C GLY A 107 5.49 -8.82 16.64
N TYR A 108 4.25 -8.48 17.02
CA TYR A 108 3.06 -8.90 16.28
C TYR A 108 3.10 -8.46 14.80
N PHE A 109 3.42 -7.20 14.52
CA PHE A 109 3.48 -6.70 13.14
C PHE A 109 4.61 -7.34 12.33
N VAL A 110 5.76 -7.60 12.94
CA VAL A 110 6.83 -8.36 12.28
C VAL A 110 6.37 -9.78 11.96
N MET A 111 5.63 -10.43 12.85
CA MET A 111 5.03 -11.74 12.58
C MET A 111 4.02 -11.70 11.43
N GLU A 112 3.19 -10.65 11.29
CA GLU A 112 2.31 -10.50 10.12
C GLU A 112 3.12 -10.50 8.81
N TRP A 113 4.23 -9.76 8.77
CA TRP A 113 5.12 -9.70 7.61
C TRP A 113 5.81 -11.05 7.33
N VAL A 114 6.32 -11.71 8.36
CA VAL A 114 6.95 -13.04 8.23
C VAL A 114 5.95 -14.04 7.66
N ILE A 115 4.74 -14.10 8.21
CA ILE A 115 3.66 -14.98 7.71
C ILE A 115 3.34 -14.67 6.25
N PHE A 116 3.22 -13.38 5.90
CA PHE A 116 2.96 -12.97 4.53
C PHE A 116 4.06 -13.40 3.55
N PHE A 117 5.34 -13.16 3.88
CA PHE A 117 6.45 -13.57 3.00
C PHE A 117 6.57 -15.09 2.89
N LEU A 118 6.31 -15.82 3.98
CA LEU A 118 6.23 -17.28 3.94
C LEU A 118 5.08 -17.77 3.04
N LEU A 119 3.89 -17.20 3.17
CA LEU A 119 2.76 -17.50 2.29
C LEU A 119 3.09 -17.24 0.82
N PHE A 120 3.68 -16.08 0.52
CA PHE A 120 4.08 -15.72 -0.83
C PHE A 120 5.11 -16.70 -1.38
N TYR A 121 6.09 -17.11 -0.55
CA TYR A 121 7.05 -18.13 -0.93
C TYR A 121 6.41 -19.50 -1.20
N LEU A 122 5.52 -19.98 -0.31
CA LEU A 122 4.81 -21.23 -0.52
C LEU A 122 3.99 -21.20 -1.81
N TYR A 123 3.31 -20.09 -2.05
CA TYR A 123 2.50 -19.88 -3.25
C TYR A 123 3.33 -19.91 -4.53
N THR A 124 4.41 -19.13 -4.60
CA THR A 124 5.30 -19.10 -5.76
C THR A 124 5.97 -20.45 -6.01
N LYS A 125 6.39 -21.16 -4.96
CA LYS A 125 6.97 -22.51 -5.08
C LYS A 125 5.96 -23.52 -5.62
N GLU A 126 4.73 -23.52 -5.10
CA GLU A 126 3.68 -24.44 -5.57
C GLU A 126 3.33 -24.20 -7.04
N LYS A 127 3.41 -22.94 -7.48
CA LYS A 127 3.17 -22.56 -8.88
C LYS A 127 4.32 -22.96 -9.82
N GLY A 128 5.53 -23.17 -9.30
CA GLY A 128 6.75 -23.45 -10.08
C GLY A 128 7.43 -22.18 -10.59
N ALA A 129 6.69 -21.27 -11.24
CA ALA A 129 7.15 -19.95 -11.65
C ALA A 129 6.06 -18.90 -11.40
N TYR A 130 6.44 -17.75 -10.85
CA TYR A 130 5.55 -16.61 -10.63
C TYR A 130 5.94 -15.46 -11.55
N THR A 131 5.19 -15.31 -12.64
CA THR A 131 5.51 -14.39 -13.73
C THR A 131 4.85 -13.02 -13.56
N LEU A 132 5.28 -12.01 -14.33
CA LEU A 132 4.63 -10.69 -14.31
C LEU A 132 3.11 -10.73 -14.64
N PRO A 133 2.63 -11.50 -15.65
CA PRO A 133 1.20 -11.67 -15.87
C PRO A 133 0.43 -12.20 -14.65
N ASP A 134 1.02 -13.14 -13.92
CA ASP A 134 0.41 -13.70 -12.70
C ASP A 134 0.27 -12.65 -11.60
N MET A 135 1.35 -11.89 -11.40
CA MET A 135 1.34 -10.75 -10.49
C MET A 135 0.26 -9.74 -10.84
N PHE A 136 0.10 -9.39 -12.12
CA PHE A 136 -0.96 -8.47 -12.53
C PHE A 136 -2.34 -9.04 -12.22
N GLN A 137 -2.59 -10.31 -12.49
CA GLN A 137 -3.86 -10.95 -12.17
C GLN A 137 -4.16 -10.90 -10.67
N ASP A 138 -3.18 -11.19 -9.82
CA ASP A 138 -3.36 -11.20 -8.36
C ASP A 138 -3.59 -9.80 -7.79
N ILE A 139 -2.81 -8.81 -8.24
CA ILE A 139 -2.98 -7.41 -7.83
C ILE A 139 -4.35 -6.88 -8.28
N ILE A 140 -4.74 -7.15 -9.52
CA ILE A 140 -6.03 -6.68 -10.07
C ILE A 140 -7.19 -7.38 -9.36
N LEU A 141 -7.08 -8.68 -9.07
CA LEU A 141 -8.06 -9.41 -8.27
C LEU A 141 -8.18 -8.80 -6.87
N LEU A 142 -7.08 -8.50 -6.20
CA LEU A 142 -7.08 -7.85 -4.88
C LEU A 142 -7.78 -6.47 -4.92
N ILE A 143 -7.48 -5.67 -5.94
CA ILE A 143 -8.12 -4.36 -6.15
C ILE A 143 -9.63 -4.52 -6.35
N TRP A 144 -10.05 -5.44 -7.22
CA TRP A 144 -11.48 -5.70 -7.46
C TRP A 144 -12.19 -6.22 -6.22
N LEU A 145 -11.59 -7.15 -5.48
CA LEU A 145 -12.15 -7.63 -4.21
C LEU A 145 -12.39 -6.46 -3.25
N LYS A 146 -11.45 -5.52 -3.16
CA LYS A 146 -11.59 -4.31 -2.32
C LYS A 146 -12.69 -3.36 -2.79
N ILE A 147 -12.77 -3.12 -4.10
CA ILE A 147 -13.80 -2.23 -4.68
C ILE A 147 -15.19 -2.86 -4.56
N ILE A 148 -15.34 -4.13 -4.92
CA ILE A 148 -16.62 -4.86 -4.87
C ILE A 148 -17.10 -4.96 -3.43
N SER A 149 -16.24 -5.35 -2.49
CA SER A 149 -16.61 -5.40 -1.07
C SER A 149 -17.03 -4.04 -0.52
N LEU A 150 -16.37 -2.95 -0.93
CA LEU A 150 -16.80 -1.61 -0.57
C LEU A 150 -18.22 -1.32 -1.09
N PHE A 151 -18.50 -1.61 -2.36
CA PHE A 151 -19.84 -1.39 -2.94
C PHE A 151 -20.91 -2.30 -2.35
N ILE A 152 -20.55 -3.51 -1.89
CA ILE A 152 -21.46 -4.38 -1.14
C ILE A 152 -21.75 -3.80 0.24
N ILE A 153 -20.74 -3.26 0.92
CA ILE A 153 -20.89 -2.72 2.28
C ILE A 153 -21.66 -1.38 2.28
N LEU A 154 -21.48 -0.55 1.25
CA LEU A 154 -22.00 0.81 1.18
C LEU A 154 -23.51 0.95 1.48
N PRO A 155 -24.41 0.10 0.94
CA PRO A 155 -25.85 0.21 1.19
C PRO A 155 -26.26 -0.19 2.61
N PHE A 156 -25.54 -1.13 3.23
CA PHE A 156 -25.86 -1.64 4.57
C PHE A 156 -25.18 -0.84 5.68
N PHE A 157 -23.94 -0.39 5.44
CA PHE A 157 -23.11 0.31 6.41
C PHE A 157 -22.42 1.52 5.75
N PRO A 158 -23.18 2.57 5.39
CA PRO A 158 -22.64 3.73 4.69
C PRO A 158 -21.53 4.43 5.48
N SER A 159 -21.57 4.41 6.81
CA SER A 159 -20.52 4.97 7.69
C SER A 159 -19.16 4.26 7.56
N LEU A 160 -19.12 3.03 7.07
CA LEU A 160 -17.87 2.29 6.83
C LEU A 160 -17.28 2.59 5.45
N GLY A 161 -18.14 2.87 4.47
CA GLY A 161 -17.76 3.09 3.07
C GLY A 161 -17.65 4.55 2.65
N LEU A 162 -18.28 5.48 3.36
CA LEU A 162 -18.22 6.92 3.13
C LEU A 162 -17.48 7.62 4.28
N PHE A 163 -16.58 8.52 3.93
CA PHE A 163 -15.98 9.46 4.87
C PHE A 163 -16.65 10.81 4.73
N VAL A 164 -17.31 11.26 5.79
CA VAL A 164 -17.93 12.60 5.86
C VAL A 164 -17.05 13.48 6.72
N ASP A 165 -16.38 14.44 6.09
CA ASP A 165 -15.62 15.46 6.79
C ASP A 165 -16.58 16.51 7.35
N ARG A 166 -16.93 16.39 8.65
CA ARG A 166 -17.90 17.28 9.31
C ARG A 166 -17.46 18.74 9.34
N LEU A 167 -16.15 19.00 9.30
CA LEU A 167 -15.62 20.37 9.33
C LEU A 167 -15.80 21.07 7.98
N HIS A 168 -15.80 20.31 6.89
CA HIS A 168 -15.78 20.85 5.53
C HIS A 168 -17.02 20.48 4.71
N GLY A 169 -17.94 19.67 5.24
CA GLY A 169 -19.13 19.18 4.54
C GLY A 169 -18.83 18.26 3.35
N VAL A 170 -17.58 17.79 3.20
CA VAL A 170 -17.18 16.99 2.04
C VAL A 170 -17.41 15.51 2.29
N VAL A 171 -18.23 14.91 1.42
CA VAL A 171 -18.45 13.47 1.36
C VAL A 171 -17.44 12.86 0.40
N ARG A 172 -16.76 11.80 0.84
CA ARG A 172 -15.77 11.07 0.04
C ARG A 172 -16.09 9.58 0.03
N ILE A 173 -15.88 8.95 -1.11
CA ILE A 173 -15.90 7.49 -1.23
C ILE A 173 -14.62 6.94 -0.62
N GLY A 174 -14.77 5.94 0.24
CA GLY A 174 -13.71 5.41 1.09
C GLY A 174 -13.88 5.94 2.52
N GLY A 175 -14.00 5.04 3.48
CA GLY A 175 -14.23 5.32 4.90
C GLY A 175 -13.31 4.51 5.81
N TYR A 176 -13.85 4.00 6.91
CA TYR A 176 -13.10 3.16 7.85
C TYR A 176 -12.71 1.81 7.24
N PHE A 177 -13.50 1.28 6.30
CA PHE A 177 -13.22 0.02 5.62
C PHE A 177 -12.01 0.10 4.70
N ILE A 178 -12.03 1.10 3.81
CA ILE A 178 -10.92 1.41 2.92
C ILE A 178 -10.73 2.92 2.91
N GLY A 179 -9.59 3.39 3.40
CA GLY A 179 -9.31 4.81 3.47
C GLY A 179 -9.35 5.44 2.06
N PRO A 180 -9.82 6.69 1.93
CA PRO A 180 -10.00 7.33 0.62
C PRO A 180 -8.71 7.36 -0.20
N ASN A 181 -7.55 7.62 0.44
CA ASN A 181 -6.26 7.62 -0.27
C ASN A 181 -5.85 6.22 -0.77
N VAL A 182 -6.18 5.17 -0.01
CA VAL A 182 -5.91 3.78 -0.41
C VAL A 182 -6.75 3.45 -1.63
N LEU A 183 -8.06 3.67 -1.53
CA LEU A 183 -9.00 3.42 -2.61
C LEU A 183 -8.65 4.19 -3.88
N ALA A 184 -8.30 5.47 -3.74
CA ALA A 184 -7.86 6.32 -4.83
C ALA A 184 -6.64 5.73 -5.56
N THR A 185 -5.64 5.29 -4.81
CA THR A 185 -4.41 4.73 -5.39
C THR A 185 -4.69 3.39 -6.09
N LEU A 186 -5.49 2.52 -5.47
CA LEU A 186 -5.92 1.26 -6.11
C LEU A 186 -6.72 1.51 -7.38
N ALA A 187 -7.61 2.51 -7.38
CA ALA A 187 -8.38 2.91 -8.56
C ALA A 187 -7.49 3.50 -9.66
N ALA A 188 -6.48 4.32 -9.32
CA ALA A 188 -5.49 4.84 -10.26
C ALA A 188 -4.65 3.72 -10.91
N MET A 189 -4.24 2.73 -10.12
CA MET A 189 -3.53 1.55 -10.62
C MET A 189 -4.42 0.73 -11.57
N LEU A 190 -5.70 0.54 -11.20
CA LEU A 190 -6.69 -0.17 -12.02
C LEU A 190 -6.94 0.55 -13.35
N ALA A 191 -7.09 1.87 -13.32
CA ALA A 191 -7.25 2.70 -14.52
C ALA A 191 -6.04 2.54 -15.46
N SER A 192 -4.82 2.59 -14.91
CA SER A 192 -3.59 2.42 -15.68
C SER A 192 -3.48 1.03 -16.32
N TYR A 193 -3.88 -0.01 -15.58
CA TYR A 193 -3.92 -1.38 -16.09
C TYR A 193 -4.88 -1.51 -17.28
N TYR A 194 -6.12 -1.04 -17.14
CA TYR A 194 -7.09 -1.12 -18.22
C TYR A 194 -6.69 -0.27 -19.42
N TYR A 195 -6.08 0.90 -19.22
CA TYR A 195 -5.71 1.76 -20.34
C TYR A 195 -4.46 1.27 -21.10
N PHE A 196 -3.39 0.90 -20.40
CA PHE A 196 -2.11 0.59 -21.03
C PHE A 196 -1.87 -0.90 -21.31
N TYR A 197 -2.42 -1.81 -20.49
CA TYR A 197 -2.05 -3.22 -20.53
C TYR A 197 -3.16 -4.17 -20.98
N PHE A 198 -4.43 -3.85 -20.68
CA PHE A 198 -5.55 -4.74 -21.02
C PHE A 198 -5.76 -4.85 -22.54
N LYS A 199 -5.69 -6.10 -23.06
CA LYS A 199 -5.81 -6.44 -24.48
C LYS A 199 -7.21 -6.90 -24.92
N GLY A 200 -8.23 -6.81 -24.06
CA GLY A 200 -9.60 -7.22 -24.39
C GLY A 200 -10.36 -6.18 -25.23
N ALA A 201 -11.66 -6.42 -25.43
CA ALA A 201 -12.53 -5.55 -26.22
C ALA A 201 -12.50 -4.08 -25.75
N SER A 202 -12.43 -3.14 -26.71
CA SER A 202 -12.31 -1.70 -26.46
C SER A 202 -13.41 -1.15 -25.54
N ILE A 203 -14.65 -1.64 -25.68
CA ILE A 203 -15.77 -1.24 -24.81
C ILE A 203 -15.51 -1.58 -23.33
N LYS A 204 -14.98 -2.79 -23.06
CA LYS A 204 -14.62 -3.21 -21.70
C LYS A 204 -13.42 -2.41 -21.19
N LYS A 205 -12.42 -2.20 -22.05
CA LYS A 205 -11.22 -1.43 -21.76
C LYS A 205 -11.54 -0.02 -21.27
N TYR A 206 -12.28 0.74 -22.09
CA TYR A 206 -12.62 2.12 -21.78
C TYR A 206 -13.70 2.23 -20.71
N GLY A 207 -14.67 1.32 -20.67
CA GLY A 207 -15.70 1.29 -19.62
C GLY A 207 -15.10 1.10 -18.23
N LEU A 208 -14.17 0.14 -18.06
CA LEU A 208 -13.52 -0.12 -16.78
C LEU A 208 -12.50 0.96 -16.41
N PHE A 209 -11.82 1.57 -17.40
CA PHE A 209 -10.99 2.75 -17.19
C PHE A 209 -11.82 3.93 -16.64
N ILE A 210 -12.93 4.28 -17.30
CA ILE A 210 -13.82 5.38 -16.88
C ILE A 210 -14.38 5.10 -15.49
N PHE A 211 -14.84 3.87 -15.23
CA PHE A 211 -15.32 3.45 -13.92
C PHE A 211 -14.27 3.65 -12.82
N ALA A 212 -13.02 3.23 -13.06
CA ALA A 212 -11.93 3.42 -12.11
C ALA A 212 -11.61 4.92 -11.88
N VAL A 213 -11.67 5.75 -12.92
CA VAL A 213 -11.50 7.20 -12.81
C VAL A 213 -12.63 7.84 -12.00
N ILE A 214 -13.89 7.41 -12.18
CA ILE A 214 -15.02 7.91 -11.39
C ILE A 214 -14.83 7.59 -9.89
N ILE A 215 -14.38 6.37 -9.55
CA ILE A 215 -14.05 6.01 -8.16
C ILE A 215 -12.95 6.92 -7.63
N LEU A 216 -11.85 7.09 -8.39
CA LEU A 216 -10.74 7.95 -8.03
C LEU A 216 -11.22 9.38 -7.74
N LEU A 217 -12.06 9.97 -8.60
CA LEU A 217 -12.64 11.30 -8.38
C LEU A 217 -13.54 11.33 -7.14
N GLY A 218 -14.39 10.32 -6.96
CA GLY A 218 -15.28 10.19 -5.80
C GLY A 218 -14.54 10.09 -4.46
N THR A 219 -13.28 9.67 -4.44
CA THR A 219 -12.46 9.67 -3.21
C THR A 219 -12.01 11.06 -2.76
N ASN A 220 -12.03 12.05 -3.67
CA ASN A 220 -11.47 13.39 -3.46
C ASN A 220 -10.04 13.38 -2.83
N SER A 221 -9.22 12.41 -3.22
CA SER A 221 -7.82 12.31 -2.80
C SER A 221 -6.92 13.12 -3.73
N ARG A 222 -6.66 14.38 -3.36
CA ARG A 222 -5.85 15.32 -4.16
C ARG A 222 -4.47 14.76 -4.54
N GLY A 223 -3.79 14.13 -3.59
CA GLY A 223 -2.47 13.58 -3.85
C GLY A 223 -2.48 12.33 -4.75
N ALA A 224 -3.49 11.45 -4.62
CA ALA A 224 -3.62 10.31 -5.53
C ALA A 224 -4.02 10.76 -6.94
N LEU A 225 -4.89 11.79 -7.05
CA LEU A 225 -5.23 12.43 -8.33
C LEU A 225 -3.99 13.03 -8.99
N LEU A 226 -3.19 13.81 -8.26
CA LEU A 226 -1.93 14.36 -8.78
C LEU A 226 -0.99 13.25 -9.27
N SER A 227 -0.83 12.19 -8.47
CA SER A 227 0.03 11.05 -8.81
C SER A 227 -0.48 10.30 -10.04
N PHE A 228 -1.80 10.15 -10.17
CA PHE A 228 -2.43 9.58 -11.36
C PHE A 228 -2.17 10.45 -12.59
N PHE A 229 -2.41 11.76 -12.52
CA PHE A 229 -2.16 12.66 -13.64
C PHE A 229 -0.69 12.68 -14.05
N LEU A 230 0.24 12.79 -13.09
CA LEU A 230 1.67 12.72 -13.38
C LEU A 230 2.04 11.40 -14.07
N ALA A 231 1.63 10.26 -13.49
CA ALA A 231 1.91 8.95 -14.05
C ALA A 231 1.38 8.80 -15.48
N PHE A 232 0.11 9.15 -15.68
CA PHE A 232 -0.58 8.99 -16.96
C PHE A 232 -0.02 9.94 -18.01
N SER A 233 0.23 11.20 -17.67
CA SER A 233 0.82 12.19 -18.57
C SER A 233 2.21 11.78 -19.04
N PHE A 234 3.08 11.38 -18.10
CA PHE A 234 4.40 10.88 -18.43
C PHE A 234 4.34 9.66 -19.36
N SER A 235 3.42 8.74 -19.09
CA SER A 235 3.26 7.53 -19.91
C SER A 235 2.74 7.81 -21.30
N LEU A 236 1.84 8.79 -21.46
CA LEU A 236 1.38 9.22 -22.78
C LEU A 236 2.51 9.88 -23.59
N ILE A 237 3.32 10.74 -22.96
CA ILE A 237 4.52 11.35 -23.59
C ILE A 237 5.47 10.24 -24.06
N TRP A 238 5.72 9.23 -23.22
CA TRP A 238 6.62 8.12 -23.56
C TRP A 238 6.07 7.14 -24.59
N SER A 239 4.75 6.91 -24.62
CA SER A 239 4.15 5.86 -25.46
C SER A 239 4.02 6.20 -26.95
N ARG A 240 4.28 7.45 -27.36
CA ARG A 240 4.03 8.00 -28.73
C ARG A 240 2.59 7.84 -29.25
N LYS A 241 1.69 7.14 -28.55
CA LYS A 241 0.30 6.78 -28.94
C LYS A 241 -0.72 7.94 -28.83
N GLY A 242 -0.26 9.19 -28.76
CA GLY A 242 -1.10 10.34 -29.14
C GLY A 242 -1.09 11.51 -28.17
N LEU A 243 -0.45 12.61 -28.60
CA LEU A 243 -0.62 13.95 -28.04
C LEU A 243 -2.09 14.38 -27.94
N ASN A 244 -2.96 13.88 -28.82
CA ASN A 244 -4.39 14.23 -28.82
C ASN A 244 -5.11 13.73 -27.56
N HIS A 245 -4.71 12.58 -27.00
CA HIS A 245 -5.26 12.08 -25.74
C HIS A 245 -4.72 12.86 -24.54
N LEU A 246 -3.49 13.37 -24.62
CA LEU A 246 -2.93 14.28 -23.61
C LEU A 246 -3.74 15.57 -23.53
N VAL A 247 -4.07 16.20 -24.66
CA VAL A 247 -4.86 17.45 -24.67
C VAL A 247 -6.23 17.23 -24.02
N LEU A 248 -6.93 16.15 -24.36
CA LEU A 248 -8.27 15.86 -23.82
C LEU A 248 -8.21 15.49 -22.33
N LEU A 249 -7.18 14.74 -21.91
CA LEU A 249 -6.94 14.43 -20.51
C LEU A 249 -6.58 15.69 -19.71
N TYR A 250 -5.71 16.56 -20.21
CA TYR A 250 -5.32 17.79 -19.55
C TYR A 250 -6.47 18.79 -19.48
N PHE A 251 -7.30 18.86 -20.52
CA PHE A 251 -8.50 19.68 -20.50
C PHE A 251 -9.52 19.18 -19.48
N ALA A 252 -9.77 17.86 -19.44
CA ALA A 252 -10.62 17.25 -18.42
C ALA A 252 -10.04 17.42 -17.00
N ALA A 253 -8.71 17.23 -16.84
CA ALA A 253 -8.00 17.41 -15.58
C ALA A 253 -8.04 18.87 -15.11
N PHE A 254 -7.89 19.82 -16.02
CA PHE A 254 -7.99 21.25 -15.76
C PHE A 254 -9.41 21.61 -15.31
N ILE A 255 -10.44 21.15 -16.03
CA ILE A 255 -11.84 21.36 -15.64
C ILE A 255 -12.12 20.74 -14.26
N LEU A 256 -11.67 19.51 -14.02
CA LEU A 256 -11.87 18.83 -12.73
C LEU A 256 -11.09 19.52 -11.61
N ALA A 257 -9.85 19.93 -11.83
CA ALA A 257 -9.05 20.67 -10.86
C ALA A 257 -9.68 22.04 -10.57
N PHE A 258 -10.21 22.72 -11.58
CA PHE A 258 -10.94 23.97 -11.44
C PHE A 258 -12.21 23.78 -10.61
N LEU A 259 -13.04 22.79 -10.95
CA LEU A 259 -14.27 22.46 -10.23
C LEU A 259 -14.01 22.02 -8.79
N PHE A 260 -13.05 21.12 -8.54
CA PHE A 260 -12.81 20.57 -7.21
C PHE A 260 -11.98 21.46 -6.30
N THR A 261 -11.07 22.26 -6.85
CA THR A 261 -10.17 23.08 -6.02
C THR A 261 -10.77 24.44 -5.74
N TYR A 262 -11.37 25.11 -6.74
CA TYR A 262 -11.86 26.46 -6.56
C TYR A 262 -13.26 26.51 -5.94
N ILE A 263 -14.19 25.62 -6.31
CA ILE A 263 -15.52 25.60 -5.68
C ILE A 263 -15.41 25.21 -4.20
N ASP A 264 -14.64 24.17 -3.89
CA ASP A 264 -14.35 23.74 -2.52
C ASP A 264 -13.60 24.82 -1.71
N TYR A 265 -12.74 25.60 -2.35
CA TYR A 265 -12.03 26.71 -1.69
C TYR A 265 -12.94 27.91 -1.41
N PHE A 266 -13.75 28.33 -2.39
CA PHE A 266 -14.71 29.43 -2.23
C PHE A 266 -15.82 29.10 -1.22
N LEU A 267 -16.28 27.84 -1.17
CA LEU A 267 -17.28 27.40 -0.20
C LEU A 267 -16.75 27.27 1.23
N ARG A 268 -15.42 27.13 1.42
CA ARG A 268 -14.80 26.92 2.75
C ARG A 268 -14.32 28.18 3.46
N GLY A 269 -14.29 29.33 2.80
CA GLY A 269 -13.84 30.60 3.41
C GLY A 269 -12.43 30.56 4.04
N MET A 270 -11.57 29.61 3.63
CA MET A 270 -10.25 29.42 4.23
C MET A 270 -9.21 30.42 3.67
N GLY A 271 -8.32 30.89 4.54
CA GLY A 271 -7.22 31.78 4.16
C GLY A 271 -6.19 31.12 3.22
N ILE A 272 -5.49 31.95 2.44
CA ILE A 272 -4.50 31.58 1.41
C ILE A 272 -3.40 30.64 1.94
N THR A 273 -3.10 30.70 3.24
CA THR A 273 -2.11 29.84 3.90
C THR A 273 -2.44 28.35 3.85
N ASN A 274 -3.72 27.96 3.77
CA ASN A 274 -4.15 26.56 3.63
C ASN A 274 -4.02 26.00 2.21
N ILE A 275 -3.86 26.86 1.19
CA ILE A 275 -3.54 26.42 -0.18
C ILE A 275 -2.12 25.84 -0.22
N LEU A 276 -1.20 26.41 0.56
CA LEU A 276 0.22 26.03 0.54
C LEU A 276 0.53 24.81 1.40
N THR A 277 -0.29 24.46 2.41
CA THR A 277 0.07 23.47 3.44
C THR A 277 -0.40 22.03 3.20
N LEU A 278 -1.02 21.72 2.05
CA LEU A 278 -1.33 20.34 1.62
C LEU A 278 -1.94 19.48 2.76
N SER A 279 -3.08 19.95 3.31
CA SER A 279 -3.88 19.25 4.34
C SER A 279 -3.27 19.22 5.76
N GLU A 280 -2.72 20.34 6.25
CA GLU A 280 -2.14 20.45 7.61
C GLU A 280 -0.92 19.54 7.88
N ARG A 281 -0.40 18.86 6.85
CA ARG A 281 0.70 17.89 6.98
C ARG A 281 2.06 18.55 7.11
N ILE A 282 2.25 19.73 6.51
CA ILE A 282 3.52 20.46 6.62
C ILE A 282 3.83 20.84 8.08
N PRO A 283 2.89 21.42 8.86
CA PRO A 283 3.08 21.62 10.30
C PRO A 283 3.39 20.32 11.08
N LEU A 284 2.78 19.21 10.70
CA LEU A 284 3.05 17.91 11.31
C LEU A 284 4.49 17.44 11.00
N TRP A 285 4.91 17.55 9.74
CA TRP A 285 6.27 17.19 9.31
C TRP A 285 7.33 18.08 9.93
N SER A 286 7.11 19.39 10.05
CA SER A 286 8.06 20.29 10.71
C SER A 286 8.28 19.90 12.17
N LYS A 287 7.23 19.45 12.88
CA LYS A 287 7.36 18.88 14.23
C LYS A 287 8.14 17.57 14.26
N TYR A 288 7.92 16.67 13.31
CA TYR A 288 8.75 15.46 13.16
C TYR A 288 10.23 15.81 12.94
N PHE A 289 10.52 16.81 12.12
CA PHE A 289 11.90 17.25 11.85
C PHE A 289 12.57 17.92 13.05
N LEU A 290 11.82 18.59 13.93
CA LEU A 290 12.36 19.14 15.17
C LEU A 290 12.76 18.03 16.15
N GLU A 291 11.92 16.99 16.28
CA GLU A 291 12.23 15.85 17.15
C GLU A 291 13.39 14.99 16.63
N PHE A 292 13.63 14.97 15.31
CA PHE A 292 14.72 14.20 14.72
C PHE A 292 16.09 14.46 15.39
N GLY A 293 16.34 15.68 15.86
CA GLY A 293 17.58 16.03 16.56
C GLY A 293 17.86 15.20 17.82
N ASN A 294 16.82 14.66 18.46
CA ASN A 294 16.95 13.89 19.70
C ASN A 294 17.40 12.43 19.45
N SER A 295 17.16 11.88 18.26
CA SER A 295 17.60 10.52 17.91
C SER A 295 17.82 10.38 16.39
N PRO A 296 18.88 11.00 15.85
CA PRO A 296 19.06 11.11 14.40
C PRO A 296 19.48 9.80 13.73
N ILE A 297 20.22 8.95 14.42
CA ILE A 297 20.79 7.71 13.82
C ILE A 297 19.77 6.58 13.87
N ILE A 298 19.18 6.33 15.05
CA ILE A 298 18.34 5.17 15.33
C ILE A 298 16.85 5.52 15.46
N GLY A 299 16.47 6.79 15.37
CA GLY A 299 15.08 7.22 15.50
C GLY A 299 14.49 6.90 16.88
N PHE A 300 13.16 6.93 16.95
CA PHE A 300 12.41 6.74 18.19
C PHE A 300 11.74 5.37 18.28
N GLY A 301 12.09 4.46 17.37
CA GLY A 301 11.54 3.12 17.30
C GLY A 301 10.29 2.99 16.41
N PHE A 302 10.09 1.77 15.93
CA PHE A 302 9.19 1.35 14.87
C PHE A 302 7.75 1.86 15.06
N ILE A 303 7.25 1.93 16.30
CA ILE A 303 5.88 2.38 16.64
C ILE A 303 5.89 3.65 17.52
N ALA A 304 6.84 3.75 18.46
CA ALA A 304 6.83 4.77 19.51
C ALA A 304 7.05 6.19 18.97
N GLY A 305 7.86 6.36 17.92
CA GLY A 305 8.15 7.68 17.36
C GLY A 305 6.93 8.45 16.88
N VAL A 306 5.96 7.77 16.27
CA VAL A 306 4.75 8.41 15.77
C VAL A 306 3.69 8.55 16.87
N LYS A 307 3.61 7.59 17.80
CA LYS A 307 2.67 7.65 18.92
C LYS A 307 3.02 8.75 19.93
N LYS A 308 4.31 8.94 20.25
CA LYS A 308 4.77 9.98 21.19
C LYS A 308 4.41 11.39 20.75
N LEU A 309 4.42 11.67 19.44
CA LEU A 309 4.12 13.01 18.92
C LEU A 309 2.63 13.35 18.80
N GLY A 310 1.75 12.35 18.78
CA GLY A 310 0.31 12.56 18.95
C GLY A 310 -0.06 13.19 20.30
N ILE A 311 0.85 13.19 21.27
CA ILE A 311 0.72 13.81 22.59
C ILE A 311 1.24 15.28 22.56
N ILE A 312 2.23 15.58 21.71
CA ILE A 312 2.95 16.86 21.68
C ILE A 312 2.23 17.93 20.84
N ILE A 313 1.27 17.55 19.99
CA ILE A 313 0.54 18.50 19.14
C ILE A 313 -0.92 18.65 19.63
N PRO A 314 -1.20 19.48 20.64
CA PRO A 314 -2.55 19.70 21.17
C PRO A 314 -3.49 20.42 20.19
N LYS A 315 -3.01 20.86 19.01
CA LYS A 315 -3.77 21.67 18.04
C LYS A 315 -4.13 20.96 16.73
N ILE A 316 -3.76 19.70 16.53
CA ILE A 316 -4.27 18.94 15.38
C ILE A 316 -5.52 18.21 15.85
N HIS A 317 -6.67 18.46 15.21
CA HIS A 317 -7.98 17.96 15.60
C HIS A 317 -8.16 16.42 15.48
N TRP A 318 -7.09 15.68 15.22
CA TRP A 318 -7.08 14.24 15.02
C TRP A 318 -5.74 13.61 15.44
N VAL A 319 -5.77 12.38 15.97
CA VAL A 319 -4.55 11.64 16.34
C VAL A 319 -4.02 10.95 15.09
N ALA A 320 -2.82 11.35 14.63
CA ALA A 320 -2.22 10.76 13.44
C ALA A 320 -1.70 9.34 13.67
N PRO A 321 -2.23 8.30 13.01
CA PRO A 321 -1.79 6.92 13.22
C PRO A 321 -0.47 6.58 12.52
N HIS A 322 0.09 7.50 11.73
CA HIS A 322 1.38 7.42 11.02
C HIS A 322 1.83 8.82 10.59
N ALA A 323 3.09 8.98 10.16
CA ALA A 323 3.65 10.26 9.76
C ALA A 323 3.13 10.79 8.39
N HIS A 324 2.25 10.03 7.73
CA HIS A 324 1.65 10.37 6.43
C HIS A 324 2.68 10.64 5.32
N ASN A 325 3.87 10.05 5.42
CA ASN A 325 4.94 10.07 4.42
C ASN A 325 5.95 8.95 4.76
N ASP A 326 6.36 8.13 3.79
CA ASP A 326 7.30 7.01 4.03
C ASP A 326 8.67 7.46 4.54
N PHE A 327 9.20 8.58 4.04
CA PHE A 327 10.51 9.06 4.46
C PHE A 327 10.46 9.65 5.87
N VAL A 328 9.44 10.46 6.18
CA VAL A 328 9.23 10.95 7.55
C VAL A 328 9.00 9.77 8.50
N GLN A 329 8.25 8.76 8.05
CA GLN A 329 8.02 7.54 8.82
C GLN A 329 9.33 6.80 9.09
N ALA A 330 10.17 6.61 8.08
CA ALA A 330 11.47 5.95 8.20
C ALA A 330 12.41 6.71 9.15
N ILE A 331 12.47 8.05 9.03
CA ILE A 331 13.22 8.93 9.93
C ILE A 331 12.80 8.70 11.38
N MET A 332 11.48 8.77 11.64
CA MET A 332 10.97 8.66 13.00
C MET A 332 11.12 7.26 13.58
N SER A 333 11.01 6.23 12.74
CA SER A 333 11.09 4.84 13.18
C SER A 333 12.52 4.35 13.40
N GLY A 334 13.48 4.77 12.57
CA GLY A 334 14.85 4.25 12.64
C GLY A 334 15.93 5.18 12.09
N GLY A 335 15.69 6.49 12.11
CA GLY A 335 16.66 7.52 11.79
C GLY A 335 17.21 7.45 10.37
N LEU A 336 18.44 7.95 10.20
CA LEU A 336 19.14 7.97 8.91
C LEU A 336 19.33 6.57 8.30
N VAL A 337 19.50 5.54 9.14
CA VAL A 337 19.71 4.16 8.68
C VAL A 337 18.48 3.68 7.90
N MET A 338 17.28 3.86 8.47
CA MET A 338 16.04 3.44 7.82
C MET A 338 15.69 4.29 6.60
N VAL A 339 16.06 5.57 6.58
CA VAL A 339 15.92 6.44 5.40
C VAL A 339 16.77 5.93 4.24
N ALA A 340 18.05 5.65 4.50
CA ALA A 340 18.96 5.16 3.46
C ALA A 340 18.45 3.86 2.84
N MET A 341 17.94 2.94 3.66
CA MET A 341 17.34 1.70 3.17
C MET A 341 16.05 1.96 2.36
N THR A 342 15.17 2.83 2.86
CA THR A 342 13.94 3.21 2.16
C THR A 342 14.25 3.80 0.78
N ILE A 343 15.20 4.72 0.69
CA ILE A 343 15.70 5.29 -0.58
C ILE A 343 16.25 4.18 -1.47
N GLY A 344 17.12 3.31 -0.94
CA GLY A 344 17.68 2.19 -1.69
C GLY A 344 16.62 1.26 -2.28
N ILE A 345 15.54 0.97 -1.54
CA ILE A 345 14.41 0.17 -2.03
C ILE A 345 13.69 0.89 -3.18
N TYR A 346 13.38 2.18 -3.03
CA TYR A 346 12.72 2.96 -4.09
C TYR A 346 13.59 3.10 -5.34
N VAL A 347 14.89 3.36 -5.19
CA VAL A 347 15.84 3.45 -6.31
C VAL A 347 15.95 2.11 -7.02
N SER A 348 16.07 1.00 -6.26
CA SER A 348 16.10 -0.34 -6.83
C SER A 348 14.80 -0.65 -7.59
N LEU A 349 13.64 -0.28 -7.04
CA LEU A 349 12.36 -0.48 -7.70
C LEU A 349 12.24 0.36 -8.97
N TYR A 350 12.64 1.63 -8.91
CA TYR A 350 12.69 2.53 -10.06
C TYR A 350 13.51 1.92 -11.20
N GLN A 351 14.75 1.51 -10.92
CA GLN A 351 15.62 0.90 -11.94
C GLN A 351 14.97 -0.32 -12.62
N LYS A 352 14.29 -1.16 -11.84
CA LYS A 352 13.59 -2.35 -12.37
C LYS A 352 12.36 -1.99 -13.20
N CYS A 353 11.53 -1.05 -12.75
CA CYS A 353 10.36 -0.58 -13.50
C CYS A 353 10.74 0.11 -14.82
N PHE A 354 11.95 0.70 -14.88
CA PHE A 354 12.47 1.39 -16.06
C PHE A 354 13.40 0.51 -16.91
N ASN A 355 13.52 -0.78 -16.59
CA ASN A 355 14.42 -1.68 -17.30
C ASN A 355 14.00 -1.84 -18.79
N PRO A 356 14.92 -1.65 -19.75
CA PRO A 356 14.60 -1.77 -21.16
C PRO A 356 14.21 -3.19 -21.62
N ARG A 357 14.56 -4.23 -20.86
CA ARG A 357 14.23 -5.64 -21.15
C ARG A 357 12.73 -5.94 -21.05
N LEU A 358 11.99 -5.16 -20.26
CA LEU A 358 10.53 -5.33 -20.15
C LEU A 358 9.84 -4.95 -21.46
N SER A 359 8.82 -5.73 -21.86
CA SER A 359 7.97 -5.38 -23.00
C SER A 359 7.39 -3.96 -22.85
N ASP A 360 7.15 -3.26 -23.97
CA ASP A 360 6.73 -1.86 -23.94
C ASP A 360 5.47 -1.61 -23.10
N ASP A 361 4.44 -2.44 -23.26
CA ASP A 361 3.18 -2.32 -22.51
C ASP A 361 3.40 -2.61 -21.01
N THR A 362 4.18 -3.64 -20.68
CA THR A 362 4.56 -3.98 -19.30
C THR A 362 5.35 -2.84 -18.67
N ARG A 363 6.34 -2.31 -19.37
CA ARG A 363 7.23 -1.24 -18.91
C ARG A 363 6.43 0.04 -18.67
N LEU A 364 5.52 0.40 -19.56
CA LEU A 364 4.61 1.55 -19.37
C LEU A 364 3.73 1.37 -18.13
N LEU A 365 3.14 0.18 -17.93
CA LEU A 365 2.35 -0.10 -16.74
C LEU A 365 3.19 0.00 -15.45
N MET A 366 4.39 -0.58 -15.43
CA MET A 366 5.28 -0.57 -14.26
C MET A 366 5.76 0.84 -13.91
N LYS A 367 6.05 1.68 -14.90
CA LYS A 367 6.33 3.10 -14.67
C LYS A 367 5.14 3.82 -14.04
N ASN A 368 3.93 3.61 -14.57
CA ASN A 368 2.72 4.21 -14.00
C ASN A 368 2.48 3.80 -12.55
N TRP A 369 2.51 2.50 -12.28
CA TRP A 369 2.31 1.97 -10.94
C TRP A 369 3.39 2.43 -9.97
N PHE A 370 4.65 2.51 -10.41
CA PHE A 370 5.73 3.10 -9.59
C PHE A 370 5.41 4.55 -9.21
N ILE A 371 5.05 5.41 -10.16
CA ILE A 371 4.75 6.83 -9.88
C ILE A 371 3.54 6.96 -8.95
N GLN A 372 2.50 6.14 -9.15
CA GLN A 372 1.31 6.14 -8.30
C GLN A 372 1.59 5.67 -6.88
N LEU A 373 2.35 4.59 -6.74
CA LEU A 373 2.78 4.08 -5.43
C LEU A 373 3.72 5.08 -4.75
N PHE A 374 4.68 5.65 -5.47
CA PHE A 374 5.58 6.68 -4.91
C PHE A 374 4.81 7.94 -4.48
N GLY A 375 3.84 8.37 -5.28
CA GLY A 375 2.97 9.47 -4.93
C GLY A 375 2.09 9.18 -3.69
N TYR A 376 1.59 7.95 -3.57
CA TYR A 376 0.92 7.51 -2.34
C TYR A 376 1.88 7.44 -1.15
N ALA A 377 3.12 7.00 -1.34
CA ALA A 377 4.17 6.97 -0.30
C ALA A 377 4.48 8.36 0.27
N MET A 378 4.34 9.42 -0.54
CA MET A 378 4.46 10.80 -0.07
C MET A 378 3.30 11.23 0.83
N LEU A 379 2.17 10.52 0.77
CA LEU A 379 0.93 10.84 1.48
C LEU A 379 0.62 9.90 2.64
N THR A 380 1.09 8.67 2.58
CA THR A 380 0.81 7.60 3.53
C THR A 380 1.91 6.56 3.37
N PRO A 381 2.52 6.09 4.47
CA PRO A 381 3.61 5.15 4.36
C PRO A 381 3.15 3.81 3.74
N ILE A 382 3.81 3.41 2.65
CA ILE A 382 3.73 2.08 2.02
C ILE A 382 4.62 1.11 2.77
N ILE A 383 5.86 1.49 3.06
CA ILE A 383 6.81 0.64 3.79
C ILE A 383 6.56 0.83 5.28
N ASN A 384 5.36 0.41 5.67
CA ASN A 384 4.82 0.57 7.02
C ASN A 384 5.05 -0.72 7.83
N TRP A 385 5.03 -0.57 9.16
CA TRP A 385 5.00 -1.69 10.09
C TRP A 385 3.75 -2.54 9.93
N LYS A 386 2.59 -1.95 9.61
CA LYS A 386 1.35 -2.70 9.35
C LYS A 386 1.33 -3.30 7.94
N LEU A 387 0.93 -4.56 7.82
CA LEU A 387 0.60 -5.16 6.53
C LEU A 387 -0.71 -4.54 6.01
N PHE A 388 -0.61 -3.72 4.96
CA PHE A 388 -1.73 -3.18 4.21
C PHE A 388 -1.71 -3.69 2.77
N ALA A 389 -2.86 -3.65 2.09
CA ALA A 389 -2.99 -4.05 0.69
C ALA A 389 -1.94 -3.37 -0.22
N ILE A 390 -1.77 -2.04 -0.10
CA ILE A 390 -0.79 -1.29 -0.92
C ILE A 390 0.65 -1.69 -0.58
N SER A 391 0.97 -1.91 0.70
CA SER A 391 2.28 -2.39 1.14
C SER A 391 2.60 -3.78 0.58
N GLY A 392 1.60 -4.68 0.60
CA GLY A 392 1.71 -6.00 0.00
C GLY A 392 1.91 -5.95 -1.51
N ILE A 393 1.11 -5.14 -2.20
CA ILE A 393 1.24 -4.89 -3.64
C ILE A 393 2.65 -4.38 -3.98
N PHE A 394 3.16 -3.42 -3.21
CA PHE A 394 4.50 -2.88 -3.38
C PHE A 394 5.58 -3.97 -3.26
N TRP A 395 5.51 -4.82 -2.23
CA TRP A 395 6.49 -5.88 -2.04
C TRP A 395 6.38 -7.01 -3.06
N ILE A 396 5.16 -7.41 -3.43
CA ILE A 396 4.95 -8.39 -4.52
C ILE A 396 5.57 -7.85 -5.81
N LEU A 397 5.35 -6.57 -6.13
CA LEU A 397 5.93 -5.91 -7.29
C LEU A 397 7.45 -5.88 -7.23
N PHE A 398 8.01 -5.49 -6.08
CA PHE A 398 9.45 -5.44 -5.86
C PHE A 398 10.12 -6.81 -6.04
N ILE A 399 9.53 -7.87 -5.47
CA ILE A 399 10.06 -9.23 -5.53
C ILE A 399 9.92 -9.78 -6.95
N THR A 400 8.74 -9.68 -7.56
CA THR A 400 8.49 -10.25 -8.90
C THR A 400 9.37 -9.61 -9.97
N LEU A 401 9.53 -8.28 -9.95
CA LEU A 401 10.42 -7.60 -10.89
C LEU A 401 11.90 -7.94 -10.66
N LYS A 402 12.31 -8.21 -9.41
CA LYS A 402 13.66 -8.70 -9.12
C LYS A 402 13.85 -10.04 -9.84
N ASN A 403 12.89 -10.94 -9.77
CA ASN A 403 12.99 -12.30 -10.31
C ASN A 403 13.05 -12.33 -11.82
N GLU A 404 12.17 -11.58 -12.48
CA GLU A 404 12.07 -11.54 -13.94
C GLU A 404 13.41 -11.14 -14.57
N ILE A 405 14.06 -10.12 -14.02
CA ILE A 405 15.32 -9.58 -14.57
C ILE A 405 16.48 -10.56 -14.38
N TYR A 406 16.49 -11.36 -13.31
CA TYR A 406 17.56 -12.33 -13.06
C TYR A 406 17.43 -13.61 -13.89
N HIS A 407 16.21 -14.02 -14.26
CA HIS A 407 16.01 -15.22 -15.08
C HIS A 407 16.38 -15.02 -16.57
N GLU A 408 16.53 -13.78 -17.03
CA GLU A 408 16.91 -13.44 -18.41
C GLU A 408 18.42 -13.24 -18.64
N ASP A 409 19.29 -13.40 -17.63
CA ASP A 409 20.76 -13.37 -17.81
C ASP A 409 21.34 -14.80 -17.86
N PRO A 410 21.37 -15.45 -19.04
CA PRO A 410 21.94 -16.80 -19.20
C PRO A 410 23.47 -16.85 -19.01
N VAL A 411 24.14 -15.70 -18.87
CA VAL A 411 25.61 -15.61 -18.76
C VAL A 411 26.09 -15.73 -17.30
N ARG A 412 25.20 -15.80 -16.31
CA ARG A 412 25.55 -15.87 -14.88
C ARG A 412 24.93 -17.03 -14.09
N SER A 413 24.22 -17.96 -14.74
CA SER A 413 23.63 -19.14 -14.10
C SER A 413 24.46 -20.40 -14.29
#